data_AF-G5A1G7-F1
#
_entry.id   AF-G5A1G7-F1
#
_cell.length_a   1.000
_cell.length_b   1.000
_cell.length_c   1.000
_cell.angle_alpha   90.00
_cell.angle_beta   90.00
_cell.angle_gamma   90.00
#
_symmetry.space_group_name_H-M   'P 1'
#
loop_
_entity.id
_entity.type
_entity.pdbx_description
1 polymer ?
#
loop_
_entity_poly.entity_id
_entity_poly.type
_entity_poly.pdbx_seq_one_letter_code
_entity_poly.pdbx_strand_id
1 'polypeptide(L)'
;MSTAAIAWMSPMAPLPQLSVSDDPAENSKQVLKALKCVAFSSKQVGDMLRRRRERLARRLQAVADETELLRAHIVENVLSQRQRAEQLAELRDDLEQAQTLGHAELLKDLADELKLLRREDQRERVLLSNLKRTLRSRVRLHKALQQQKGAADGATVVFNCKHNLIQSMVATCAKTTFLSASELGYCSGFRMNTVTRKAGASFELLACLVVLKF
;
A
#
# COMPACT_ATOMS: atom_id res chain seq x y z
N MET A 1 17.16 -13.94 -0.90
CA MET A 1 17.02 -12.46 -0.89
C MET A 1 16.87 -12.03 -2.35
N SER A 2 15.67 -11.66 -2.78
CA SER A 2 15.37 -11.45 -4.22
C SER A 2 15.71 -10.04 -4.70
N THR A 3 16.68 -9.98 -5.59
CA THR A 3 17.20 -8.80 -6.30
C THR A 3 16.25 -8.39 -7.43
N ALA A 4 15.07 -7.86 -7.09
CA ALA A 4 14.10 -7.36 -8.08
C ALA A 4 13.65 -5.92 -7.83
N ALA A 5 14.41 -5.15 -7.04
CA ALA A 5 14.03 -3.81 -6.61
C ALA A 5 14.79 -2.64 -7.30
N ILE A 6 15.62 -2.90 -8.31
CA ILE A 6 16.44 -1.84 -8.94
C ILE A 6 16.34 -1.90 -10.47
N ALA A 7 15.13 -1.65 -11.00
CA ALA A 7 14.93 -1.42 -12.43
C ALA A 7 14.29 -0.05 -12.73
N TRP A 8 13.99 0.76 -11.71
CA TRP A 8 13.38 2.09 -11.86
C TRP A 8 14.39 3.24 -11.85
N MET A 9 15.69 2.93 -11.74
CA MET A 9 16.78 3.90 -11.84
C MET A 9 17.57 3.71 -13.13
N SER A 10 16.88 3.48 -14.26
CA SER A 10 17.52 3.69 -15.56
C SER A 10 17.83 5.18 -15.73
N PRO A 11 19.05 5.53 -16.20
CA PRO A 11 19.43 6.92 -16.44
C PRO A 11 18.46 7.52 -17.44
N MET A 12 18.05 8.76 -17.15
CA MET A 12 17.17 9.60 -17.94
C MET A 12 17.12 9.23 -19.42
N ALA A 13 15.94 8.80 -19.88
CA ALA A 13 15.61 8.93 -21.29
C ALA A 13 15.97 10.37 -21.71
N PRO A 14 16.64 10.59 -22.85
CA PRO A 14 17.02 11.93 -23.28
C PRO A 14 15.78 12.81 -23.23
N LEU A 15 15.85 13.92 -22.48
CA LEU A 15 14.85 14.96 -22.55
C LEU A 15 14.67 15.29 -24.04
N PRO A 16 13.45 15.39 -24.57
CA PRO A 16 13.24 15.86 -25.93
C PRO A 16 14.02 17.16 -26.08
N GLN A 17 15.06 17.15 -26.91
CA GLN A 17 15.77 18.37 -27.25
C GLN A 17 14.77 19.24 -27.98
N LEU A 18 14.20 20.21 -27.26
CA LEU A 18 13.37 21.25 -27.85
C LEU A 18 14.32 22.06 -28.73
N SER A 19 14.34 21.75 -30.02
CA SER A 19 14.99 22.62 -31.00
C SER A 19 14.16 23.91 -31.00
N VAL A 20 14.73 24.97 -30.43
CA VAL A 20 14.12 26.30 -30.44
C VAL A 20 14.07 26.73 -31.91
N SER A 21 12.91 26.60 -32.52
CA SER A 21 12.63 27.18 -33.82
C SER A 21 12.36 28.67 -33.62
N ASP A 22 12.79 29.54 -34.53
CA ASP A 22 12.41 30.95 -34.49
C ASP A 22 10.88 31.15 -34.71
N ASP A 23 10.18 30.10 -35.14
CA ASP A 23 8.73 30.09 -35.28
C ASP A 23 8.02 29.79 -33.93
N PRO A 24 7.31 30.77 -33.34
CA PRO A 24 6.55 30.57 -32.09
C PRO A 24 5.43 29.54 -32.22
N ALA A 25 4.91 29.29 -33.43
CA ALA A 25 3.88 28.29 -33.67
C ALA A 25 4.44 26.86 -33.53
N GLU A 26 5.63 26.59 -34.06
CA GLU A 26 6.28 25.29 -33.91
C GLU A 26 6.73 25.01 -32.48
N ASN A 27 7.28 26.02 -31.78
CA ASN A 27 7.59 25.88 -30.36
C ASN A 27 6.33 25.51 -29.54
N SER A 28 5.19 26.11 -29.85
CA SER A 28 3.90 25.81 -29.19
C SER A 28 3.42 24.38 -29.46
N LYS A 29 3.63 23.85 -30.68
CA LYS A 29 3.31 22.45 -31.02
C LYS A 29 4.23 21.47 -30.31
N GLN A 30 5.53 21.76 -30.24
CA GLN A 30 6.49 20.93 -29.52
C GLN A 30 6.18 20.86 -28.01
N VAL A 31 5.86 22.01 -27.39
CA VAL A 31 5.43 22.08 -25.98
C VAL A 31 4.17 21.26 -25.74
N LEU A 32 3.15 21.39 -26.61
CA LEU A 32 1.93 20.59 -26.50
C LEU A 32 2.19 19.08 -26.63
N LYS A 33 3.07 18.67 -27.54
CA LYS A 33 3.48 17.27 -27.70
C LYS A 33 4.18 16.74 -26.43
N ALA A 34 5.11 17.51 -25.88
CA ALA A 34 5.80 17.16 -24.63
C ALA A 34 4.81 17.05 -23.45
N LEU A 35 3.90 18.01 -23.30
CA LEU A 35 2.86 17.98 -22.27
C LEU A 35 1.92 16.78 -22.41
N LYS A 36 1.54 16.39 -23.63
CA LYS A 36 0.76 15.16 -23.87
C LYS A 36 1.51 13.91 -23.43
N CYS A 37 2.81 13.81 -23.70
CA CYS A 37 3.64 12.70 -23.21
C CYS A 37 3.69 12.66 -21.67
N VAL A 38 3.86 13.81 -21.02
CA VAL A 38 3.83 13.92 -19.56
C VAL A 38 2.48 13.51 -19.00
N ALA A 39 1.36 13.94 -19.60
CA ALA A 39 0.01 13.55 -19.19
C ALA A 39 -0.23 12.03 -19.33
N PHE A 40 0.27 11.42 -20.41
CA PHE A 40 0.19 9.98 -20.61
C PHE A 40 1.01 9.21 -19.56
N SER A 41 2.25 9.61 -19.30
CA SER A 41 3.08 9.02 -18.24
C SER A 41 2.44 9.20 -16.86
N SER A 42 1.89 10.38 -16.59
CA SER A 42 1.16 10.66 -15.36
C SER A 42 -0.01 9.69 -15.18
N LYS A 43 -0.81 9.41 -16.21
CA LYS A 43 -1.88 8.41 -16.16
C LYS A 43 -1.37 7.02 -15.73
N GLN A 44 -0.24 6.57 -16.31
CA GLN A 44 0.35 5.27 -15.94
C GLN A 44 0.78 5.23 -14.46
N VAL A 45 1.41 6.29 -13.96
CA VAL A 45 1.77 6.42 -12.54
C VAL A 45 0.52 6.40 -11.65
N GLY A 46 -0.55 7.07 -12.07
CA GLY A 46 -1.84 7.06 -11.35
C GLY A 46 -2.43 5.66 -11.23
N ASP A 47 -2.41 4.87 -12.31
CA ASP A 47 -2.86 3.47 -12.28
C ASP A 47 -1.97 2.59 -11.38
N MET A 48 -0.65 2.81 -11.38
CA MET A 48 0.26 2.12 -10.45
C MET A 48 -0.04 2.44 -8.98
N LEU A 49 -0.29 3.71 -8.65
CA LEU A 49 -0.65 4.15 -7.31
C LEU A 49 -1.97 3.53 -6.86
N ARG A 50 -2.98 3.51 -7.74
CA ARG A 50 -4.28 2.86 -7.47
C ARG A 50 -4.10 1.38 -7.13
N ARG A 51 -3.40 0.62 -7.99
CA ARG A 51 -3.12 -0.80 -7.77
C ARG A 51 -2.33 -1.04 -6.47
N ARG A 52 -1.38 -0.16 -6.12
CA ARG A 52 -0.64 -0.24 -4.85
C ARG A 52 -1.57 -0.08 -3.65
N ARG A 53 -2.48 0.89 -3.68
CA ARG A 53 -3.48 1.12 -2.61
C ARG A 53 -4.40 -0.09 -2.45
N GLU A 54 -4.92 -0.63 -3.55
CA GLU A 54 -5.77 -1.82 -3.52
C GLU A 54 -5.05 -3.04 -2.93
N ARG A 55 -3.77 -3.27 -3.30
CA ARG A 55 -2.97 -4.35 -2.70
C ARG A 55 -2.75 -4.14 -1.21
N LEU A 56 -2.50 -2.92 -0.76
CA LEU A 56 -2.34 -2.60 0.66
C LEU A 56 -3.65 -2.81 1.43
N ALA A 57 -4.80 -2.42 0.86
CA ALA A 57 -6.11 -2.65 1.45
C ALA A 57 -6.40 -4.14 1.63
N ARG A 58 -6.17 -4.96 0.59
CA ARG A 58 -6.35 -6.43 0.67
C ARG A 58 -5.43 -7.07 1.72
N ARG A 59 -4.16 -6.65 1.78
CA ARG A 59 -3.20 -7.15 2.77
C ARG A 59 -3.58 -6.76 4.19
N LEU A 60 -4.12 -5.55 4.40
CA LEU A 60 -4.63 -5.13 5.70
C LEU A 60 -5.81 -5.97 6.14
N GLN A 61 -6.77 -6.21 5.24
CA GLN A 61 -7.92 -7.06 5.53
C GLN A 61 -7.49 -8.48 5.90
N ALA A 62 -6.62 -9.10 5.08
CA ALA A 62 -6.14 -10.45 5.36
C ALA A 62 -5.43 -10.55 6.72
N VAL A 63 -4.61 -9.55 7.10
CA VAL A 63 -3.98 -9.54 8.43
C VAL A 63 -5.00 -9.32 9.55
N ALA A 64 -6.04 -8.51 9.32
CA ALA A 64 -7.12 -8.35 10.29
C ALA A 64 -7.85 -9.69 10.51
N ASP A 65 -8.26 -10.36 9.44
CA ASP A 65 -8.94 -11.66 9.49
C ASP A 65 -8.06 -12.72 10.20
N GLU A 66 -6.77 -12.78 9.85
CA GLU A 66 -5.80 -13.64 10.55
C GLU A 66 -5.71 -13.33 12.05
N THR A 67 -5.76 -12.05 12.44
CA THR A 67 -5.70 -11.67 13.86
C THR A 67 -6.96 -12.06 14.63
N GLU A 68 -8.13 -12.02 13.99
CA GLU A 68 -9.39 -12.48 14.59
C GLU A 68 -9.37 -14.00 14.77
N LEU A 69 -8.94 -14.75 13.75
CA LEU A 69 -8.79 -16.19 13.84
C LEU A 69 -7.80 -16.60 14.95
N LEU A 70 -6.67 -15.91 15.05
CA LEU A 70 -5.70 -16.15 16.13
C LEU A 70 -6.29 -15.86 17.52
N ARG A 71 -7.15 -14.85 17.67
CA ARG A 71 -7.85 -14.59 18.93
C ARG A 71 -8.81 -15.71 19.27
N ALA A 72 -9.57 -16.21 18.30
CA ALA A 72 -10.47 -17.35 18.50
C ALA A 72 -9.70 -18.60 18.95
N HIS A 73 -8.60 -18.95 18.27
CA HIS A 73 -7.77 -20.10 18.67
C HIS A 73 -7.14 -19.93 20.05
N ILE A 74 -6.79 -18.71 20.45
CA ILE A 74 -6.29 -18.45 21.81
C ILE A 74 -7.39 -18.71 22.84
N VAL A 75 -8.62 -18.25 22.58
CA VAL A 75 -9.76 -18.49 23.47
C VAL A 75 -10.05 -19.98 23.58
N GLU A 76 -10.14 -20.68 22.45
CA GLU A 76 -10.36 -22.13 22.39
C GLU A 76 -9.28 -22.89 23.18
N ASN A 77 -8.00 -22.58 22.96
CA ASN A 77 -6.91 -23.23 23.67
C ASN A 77 -6.95 -22.95 25.19
N VAL A 78 -7.37 -21.76 25.62
CA VAL A 78 -7.56 -21.46 27.04
C VAL A 78 -8.72 -22.25 27.64
N LEU A 79 -9.80 -22.48 26.88
CA LEU A 79 -10.90 -23.33 27.33
C LEU A 79 -10.46 -24.79 27.44
N SER A 80 -9.70 -25.30 26.46
CA SER A 80 -9.13 -26.66 26.52
C SER A 80 -8.19 -26.84 27.72
N GLN A 81 -7.37 -25.83 28.05
CA GLN A 81 -6.51 -25.86 29.25
C GLN A 81 -7.31 -25.92 30.54
N ARG A 82 -8.47 -25.22 30.62
CA ARG A 82 -9.34 -25.28 31.79
C ARG A 82 -9.95 -26.67 31.94
N GLN A 83 -10.50 -27.22 30.86
CA GLN A 83 -11.04 -28.57 30.86
C GLN A 83 -9.99 -29.61 31.26
N ARG A 84 -8.75 -29.48 30.75
CA ARG A 84 -7.64 -30.36 31.17
C ARG A 84 -7.26 -30.18 32.63
N ALA A 85 -7.34 -28.97 33.18
CA ALA A 85 -7.10 -28.76 34.60
C ALA A 85 -8.16 -29.44 35.47
N GLU A 86 -9.43 -29.45 35.04
CA GLU A 86 -10.53 -30.17 35.68
C GLU A 86 -10.31 -31.69 35.60
N GLN A 87 -10.03 -32.24 34.41
CA GLN A 87 -9.70 -33.67 34.25
C GLN A 87 -8.50 -34.11 35.08
N LEU A 88 -7.47 -33.26 35.19
CA LEU A 88 -6.30 -33.53 36.03
C LEU A 88 -6.61 -33.49 37.52
N ALA A 89 -7.68 -32.79 37.95
CA ALA A 89 -8.12 -32.79 39.34
C ALA A 89 -8.94 -34.06 39.63
N GLU A 90 -9.93 -34.37 38.78
CA GLU A 90 -10.75 -35.58 38.88
C GLU A 90 -9.87 -36.85 38.92
N LEU A 91 -8.91 -36.95 38.00
CA LEU A 91 -8.02 -38.11 37.95
C LEU A 91 -7.10 -38.23 39.18
N ARG A 92 -6.81 -37.13 39.88
CA ARG A 92 -6.07 -37.18 41.15
C ARG A 92 -6.94 -37.71 42.27
N ASP A 93 -8.20 -37.28 42.33
CA ASP A 93 -9.17 -37.77 43.31
C ASP A 93 -9.40 -39.28 43.10
N ASP A 94 -9.53 -39.73 41.85
CA ASP A 94 -9.65 -41.15 41.49
C ASP A 94 -8.41 -41.96 41.89
N LEU A 95 -7.21 -41.41 41.70
CA LEU A 95 -5.96 -42.03 42.13
C LEU A 95 -5.91 -42.20 43.65
N GLU A 96 -6.28 -41.16 44.40
CA GLU A 96 -6.36 -41.21 45.86
C GLU A 96 -7.37 -42.26 46.32
N GLN A 97 -8.56 -42.29 45.69
CA GLN A 97 -9.58 -43.29 46.00
C GLN A 97 -9.11 -44.72 45.69
N ALA A 98 -8.57 -44.97 44.50
CA ALA A 98 -8.02 -46.29 44.13
C ALA A 98 -6.90 -46.73 45.08
N GLN A 99 -6.11 -45.78 45.59
CA GLN A 99 -5.06 -46.05 46.57
C GLN A 99 -5.65 -46.47 47.91
N THR A 100 -6.67 -45.76 48.41
CA THR A 100 -7.34 -46.12 49.67
C THR A 100 -8.04 -47.47 49.61
N LEU A 101 -8.57 -47.85 48.44
CA LEU A 101 -9.26 -49.12 48.22
C LEU A 101 -8.32 -50.29 47.86
N GLY A 102 -7.03 -50.03 47.64
CA GLY A 102 -6.02 -51.05 47.34
C GLY A 102 -6.13 -51.65 45.92
N HIS A 103 -6.68 -50.91 44.96
CA HIS A 103 -6.86 -51.39 43.58
C HIS A 103 -5.57 -51.21 42.74
N ALA A 104 -4.63 -52.14 42.87
CA ALA A 104 -3.28 -52.04 42.29
C ALA A 104 -3.24 -51.93 40.75
N GLU A 105 -4.10 -52.66 40.02
CA GLU A 105 -4.15 -52.59 38.56
C GLU A 105 -4.71 -51.24 38.09
N LEU A 106 -5.82 -50.81 38.69
CA LEU A 106 -6.45 -49.51 38.42
C LEU A 106 -5.50 -48.34 38.72
N LEU A 107 -4.73 -48.41 39.81
CA LEU A 107 -3.72 -47.40 40.14
C LEU A 107 -2.68 -47.21 39.03
N LYS A 108 -2.27 -48.31 38.40
CA LYS A 108 -1.30 -48.26 37.31
C LYS A 108 -1.91 -47.58 36.09
N ASP A 109 -3.13 -47.95 35.72
CA ASP A 109 -3.83 -47.40 34.56
C ASP A 109 -4.07 -45.89 34.73
N LEU A 110 -4.60 -45.47 35.89
CA LEU A 110 -4.82 -44.05 36.22
C LEU A 110 -3.50 -43.25 36.25
N ALA A 111 -2.41 -43.84 36.75
CA ALA A 111 -1.11 -43.19 36.78
C ALA A 111 -0.52 -42.98 35.37
N ASP A 112 -0.76 -43.93 34.45
CA ASP A 112 -0.35 -43.79 33.06
C ASP A 112 -1.23 -42.77 32.31
N GLU A 113 -2.53 -42.73 32.57
CA GLU A 113 -3.44 -41.69 32.07
C GLU A 113 -3.03 -40.29 32.55
N LEU A 114 -2.64 -40.16 33.83
CA LEU A 114 -2.15 -38.89 34.40
C LEU A 114 -0.89 -38.40 33.69
N LYS A 115 0.02 -39.30 33.32
CA LYS A 115 1.21 -38.94 32.53
C LYS A 115 0.82 -38.45 31.14
N LEU A 116 -0.18 -39.07 30.50
CA LEU A 116 -0.68 -38.64 29.19
C LEU A 116 -1.30 -37.25 29.27
N LEU A 117 -2.25 -37.01 30.18
CA LEU A 117 -2.89 -35.71 30.35
C LEU A 117 -1.90 -34.59 30.67
N ARG A 118 -0.87 -34.85 31.51
CA ARG A 118 0.19 -33.86 31.78
C ARG A 118 0.99 -33.50 30.53
N ARG A 119 1.24 -34.45 29.62
CA ARG A 119 1.92 -34.17 28.35
C ARG A 119 1.04 -33.31 27.45
N GLU A 120 -0.26 -33.54 27.44
CA GLU A 120 -1.20 -32.73 26.68
C GLU A 120 -1.29 -31.31 27.23
N ASP A 121 -1.48 -31.12 28.54
CA ASP A 121 -1.47 -29.80 29.19
C ASP A 121 -0.19 -29.02 28.83
N GLN A 122 0.96 -29.68 28.87
CA GLN A 122 2.22 -29.06 28.46
C GLN A 122 2.23 -28.64 26.97
N ARG A 123 1.69 -29.48 26.07
CA ARG A 123 1.57 -29.14 24.64
C ARG A 123 0.68 -27.92 24.44
N GLU A 124 -0.42 -27.82 25.18
CA GLU A 124 -1.33 -26.67 25.09
C GLU A 124 -0.70 -25.39 25.62
N ARG A 125 0.06 -25.45 26.72
CA ARG A 125 0.79 -24.29 27.23
C ARG A 125 1.78 -23.74 26.21
N VAL A 126 2.49 -24.64 25.53
CA VAL A 126 3.42 -24.28 24.45
C VAL A 126 2.65 -23.68 23.26
N LEU A 127 1.52 -24.29 22.87
CA LEU A 127 0.67 -23.78 21.80
C LEU A 127 0.15 -22.37 22.12
N LEU A 128 -0.35 -22.12 23.33
CA LEU A 128 -0.80 -20.80 23.78
C LEU A 128 0.31 -19.74 23.67
N SER A 129 1.52 -20.09 24.11
CA SER A 129 2.68 -19.20 24.03
C SER A 129 3.01 -18.84 22.58
N ASN A 130 2.97 -19.83 21.68
CA ASN A 130 3.20 -19.65 20.25
C ASN A 130 2.11 -18.80 19.60
N LEU A 131 0.82 -19.09 19.86
CA LEU A 131 -0.31 -18.31 19.36
C LEU A 131 -0.21 -16.84 19.81
N LYS A 132 0.07 -16.60 21.09
CA LYS A 132 0.28 -15.24 21.62
C LYS A 132 1.46 -14.54 20.95
N ARG A 133 2.57 -15.24 20.68
CA ARG A 133 3.72 -14.68 19.96
C ARG A 133 3.35 -14.31 18.52
N THR A 134 2.65 -15.19 17.81
CA THR A 134 2.18 -14.96 16.44
C THR A 134 1.20 -13.80 16.38
N LEU A 135 0.23 -13.73 17.30
CA LEU A 135 -0.71 -12.61 17.40
C LEU A 135 0.03 -11.27 17.57
N ARG A 136 1.00 -11.20 18.48
CA ARG A 136 1.83 -9.99 18.66
C ARG A 136 2.58 -9.61 17.39
N SER A 137 3.08 -10.58 16.64
CA SER A 137 3.73 -10.34 15.35
C SER A 137 2.75 -9.76 14.32
N ARG A 138 1.57 -10.36 14.20
CA ARG A 138 0.51 -9.88 13.28
C ARG A 138 0.00 -8.49 13.62
N VAL A 139 -0.16 -8.16 14.90
CA VAL A 139 -0.52 -6.81 15.34
C VAL A 139 0.54 -5.77 14.92
N ARG A 140 1.84 -6.10 15.01
CA ARG A 140 2.91 -5.21 14.53
C ARG A 140 2.85 -5.06 13.01
N LEU A 141 2.65 -6.15 12.29
CA LEU A 141 2.50 -6.13 10.83
C LEU A 141 1.31 -5.28 10.40
N HIS A 142 0.16 -5.41 11.06
CA HIS A 142 -1.03 -4.60 10.79
C HIS A 142 -0.71 -3.11 10.93
N LYS A 143 -0.07 -2.70 12.03
CA LYS A 143 0.36 -1.30 12.24
C LYS A 143 1.28 -0.80 11.13
N ALA A 144 2.27 -1.61 10.74
CA ALA A 144 3.20 -1.25 9.66
C ALA A 144 2.50 -1.11 8.31
N LEU A 145 1.58 -2.02 7.97
CA LEU A 145 0.78 -1.93 6.75
C LEU A 145 -0.15 -0.73 6.76
N GLN A 146 -0.70 -0.37 7.93
CA GLN A 146 -1.57 0.78 8.08
C GLN A 146 -0.81 2.09 7.85
N GLN A 147 0.43 2.18 8.35
CA GLN A 147 1.32 3.30 8.04
C GLN A 147 1.65 3.37 6.54
N GLN A 148 1.95 2.23 5.91
CA GLN A 148 2.20 2.18 4.45
C GLN A 148 0.97 2.61 3.64
N LYS A 149 -0.23 2.22 4.06
CA LYS A 149 -1.49 2.66 3.45
C LYS A 149 -1.66 4.17 3.59
N GLY A 150 -1.46 4.73 4.79
CA GLY A 150 -1.52 6.18 5.00
C GLY A 150 -0.53 6.96 4.12
N ALA A 151 0.71 6.48 4.01
CA ALA A 151 1.71 7.08 3.11
C ALA A 151 1.29 6.98 1.63
N ALA A 152 0.71 5.86 1.20
CA ALA A 152 0.22 5.69 -0.17
C ALA A 152 -1.01 6.57 -0.48
N ASP A 153 -1.90 6.73 0.50
CA ASP A 153 -3.05 7.63 0.41
C ASP A 153 -2.57 9.09 0.28
N GLY A 154 -1.62 9.51 1.13
CA GLY A 154 -1.00 10.84 1.04
C GLY A 154 -0.29 11.08 -0.30
N ALA A 155 0.49 10.12 -0.79
CA ALA A 155 1.13 10.20 -2.10
C ALA A 155 0.10 10.34 -3.24
N THR A 156 -1.08 9.71 -3.11
CA THR A 156 -2.15 9.82 -4.11
C THR A 156 -2.79 11.19 -4.12
N VAL A 157 -2.94 11.84 -2.95
CA VAL A 157 -3.43 13.23 -2.89
C VAL A 157 -2.49 14.16 -3.62
N VAL A 158 -1.19 14.10 -3.32
CA VAL A 158 -0.16 14.92 -3.99
C VAL A 158 -0.14 14.64 -5.50
N PHE A 159 -0.18 13.37 -5.88
CA PHE A 159 -0.24 12.97 -7.28
C PHE A 159 -1.47 13.56 -7.98
N ASN A 160 -2.66 13.49 -7.37
CA ASN A 160 -3.90 14.03 -7.96
C ASN A 160 -3.80 15.54 -8.18
N CYS A 161 -3.22 16.29 -7.25
CA CYS A 161 -2.97 17.73 -7.44
C CYS A 161 -2.06 18.00 -8.65
N LYS A 162 -0.93 17.29 -8.75
CA LYS A 162 0.00 17.41 -9.89
C LYS A 162 -0.66 16.98 -11.20
N HIS A 163 -1.45 15.91 -11.18
CA HIS A 163 -2.16 15.40 -12.35
C HIS A 163 -3.19 16.42 -12.86
N ASN A 164 -3.99 17.01 -11.97
CA ASN A 164 -4.98 18.02 -12.33
C ASN A 164 -4.33 19.26 -12.96
N LEU A 165 -3.17 19.69 -12.44
CA LEU A 165 -2.40 20.77 -13.04
C LEU A 165 -1.94 20.41 -14.46
N ILE A 166 -1.37 19.22 -14.66
CA ILE A 166 -0.94 18.74 -15.98
C ILE A 166 -2.13 18.72 -16.95
N GLN A 167 -3.29 18.21 -16.54
CA GLN A 167 -4.49 18.19 -17.38
C GLN A 167 -4.96 19.61 -17.75
N SER A 168 -4.93 20.54 -16.79
CA SER A 168 -5.28 21.94 -17.03
C SER A 168 -4.31 22.61 -18.02
N MET A 169 -3.01 22.35 -17.89
CA MET A 169 -1.99 22.85 -18.81
C MET A 169 -2.17 22.27 -20.22
N VAL A 170 -2.38 20.96 -20.35
CA VAL A 170 -2.66 20.32 -21.65
C VAL A 170 -3.89 20.93 -22.30
N ALA A 171 -4.98 21.12 -21.54
CA ALA A 171 -6.21 21.71 -22.06
C ALA A 171 -6.01 23.16 -22.50
N THR A 172 -5.25 23.95 -21.73
CA THR A 172 -4.96 25.35 -22.03
C THR A 172 -4.08 25.48 -23.27
N CYS A 173 -2.96 24.75 -23.32
CA CYS A 173 -2.07 24.75 -24.48
C CYS A 173 -2.78 24.23 -25.74
N ALA A 174 -3.63 23.20 -25.64
CA ALA A 174 -4.40 22.73 -26.78
C ALA A 174 -5.34 23.82 -27.34
N LYS A 175 -5.96 24.63 -26.47
CA LYS A 175 -6.84 25.73 -26.88
C LYS A 175 -6.05 26.91 -27.48
N THR A 176 -4.92 27.29 -26.88
CA THR A 176 -4.12 28.43 -27.35
C THR A 176 -3.35 28.13 -28.64
N THR A 177 -2.83 26.91 -28.81
CA THR A 177 -2.19 26.49 -30.07
C THR A 177 -3.19 26.48 -31.22
N PHE A 178 -4.48 26.24 -30.95
CA PHE A 178 -5.54 26.32 -31.95
C PHE A 178 -5.83 27.77 -32.35
N LEU A 179 -5.85 28.71 -31.39
CA LEU A 179 -6.06 30.14 -31.67
C LEU A 179 -4.94 30.77 -32.50
N SER A 180 -3.67 30.43 -32.22
CA SER A 180 -2.52 30.91 -33.02
C SER A 180 -2.54 30.40 -34.48
N ALA A 181 -3.13 29.24 -34.74
CA ALA A 181 -3.26 28.71 -36.10
C ALA A 181 -4.47 29.30 -36.85
N SER A 182 -5.58 29.59 -36.14
CA SER A 182 -6.78 30.20 -36.75
C SER A 182 -6.64 31.70 -37.03
N GLU A 183 -5.78 32.43 -36.31
CA GLU A 183 -5.51 33.86 -36.56
C GLU A 183 -4.51 34.12 -37.70
N LEU A 184 -3.91 33.07 -38.29
CA LEU A 184 -3.01 33.19 -39.45
C LEU A 184 -3.72 33.06 -40.81
N GLY A 185 -5.05 32.94 -40.82
CA GLY A 185 -5.87 33.09 -42.03
C GLY A 185 -6.24 34.55 -42.28
N TYR A 186 -5.45 35.25 -43.09
CA TYR A 186 -5.72 36.53 -43.77
C TYR A 186 -6.73 37.50 -43.12
N CYS A 187 -6.22 38.58 -42.53
CA CYS A 187 -6.81 39.91 -42.65
C CYS A 187 -5.68 40.94 -42.79
N SER A 188 -5.59 41.53 -43.97
CA SER A 188 -4.77 42.71 -44.24
C SER A 188 -5.20 43.87 -43.35
N GLY A 189 -4.23 44.41 -42.59
CA GLY A 189 -4.35 45.67 -41.87
C GLY A 189 -5.18 45.61 -40.58
N PHE A 190 -4.52 45.70 -39.42
CA PHE A 190 -4.78 46.73 -38.41
C PHE A 190 -3.88 46.51 -37.17
N ARG A 191 -3.09 47.55 -36.88
CA ARG A 191 -2.66 48.05 -35.56
C ARG A 191 -2.11 47.05 -34.53
N MET A 192 -0.79 47.09 -34.35
CA MET A 192 -0.09 46.59 -33.15
C MET A 192 -0.76 47.13 -31.88
N ASN A 193 -1.16 46.22 -31.00
CA ASN A 193 -0.88 46.23 -29.55
C ASN A 193 -1.62 45.05 -28.89
N THR A 194 -0.96 44.39 -27.93
CA THR A 194 -1.48 43.40 -26.93
C THR A 194 -1.19 41.90 -27.08
N VAL A 195 -0.35 41.43 -28.03
CA VAL A 195 0.00 39.98 -28.10
C VAL A 195 1.15 39.58 -27.16
N THR A 196 1.98 40.52 -26.70
CA THR A 196 3.17 40.22 -25.88
C THR A 196 2.87 39.84 -24.42
N ARG A 197 1.65 40.08 -23.90
CA ARG A 197 1.28 39.68 -22.53
C ARG A 197 0.86 38.22 -22.38
N LYS A 198 0.35 37.57 -23.45
CA LYS A 198 -0.10 36.17 -23.38
C LYS A 198 1.03 35.16 -23.56
N ALA A 199 2.11 35.51 -24.27
CA ALA A 199 3.30 34.68 -24.37
C ALA A 199 4.11 34.62 -23.05
N GLY A 200 4.06 35.68 -22.25
CA GLY A 200 4.70 35.73 -20.91
C GLY A 200 4.09 34.73 -19.92
N ALA A 201 2.77 34.52 -19.96
CA ALA A 201 2.09 33.57 -19.08
C ALA A 201 2.50 32.10 -19.35
N SER A 202 2.82 31.77 -20.61
CA SER A 202 3.31 30.44 -21.00
C SER A 202 4.72 30.16 -20.48
N PHE A 203 5.56 31.19 -20.35
CA PHE A 203 6.91 31.08 -19.80
C PHE A 203 6.92 31.04 -18.26
N GLU A 204 6.03 31.77 -17.58
CA GLU A 204 5.86 31.67 -16.12
C GLU A 204 5.34 30.28 -15.67
N LEU A 205 4.51 29.63 -16.49
CA LEU A 205 4.06 28.25 -16.26
C LEU A 205 5.19 27.21 -16.43
N LEU A 206 6.14 27.46 -17.33
CA LEU A 206 7.36 26.65 -17.50
C LEU A 206 8.35 26.87 -16.35
N ALA A 207 8.44 28.08 -15.80
CA ALA A 207 9.20 28.36 -14.58
C ALA A 207 8.60 27.63 -13.35
N CYS A 208 7.26 27.51 -13.26
CA CYS A 208 6.61 26.71 -12.22
C CYS A 208 6.94 25.20 -12.32
N LEU A 209 7.19 24.68 -13.52
CA LEU A 209 7.63 23.29 -13.74
C LEU A 209 9.07 23.04 -13.28
N VAL A 210 9.93 24.06 -13.30
CA VAL A 210 11.31 23.98 -12.77
C VAL A 210 11.35 24.06 -11.25
N VAL A 211 10.43 24.81 -10.62
CA VAL A 211 10.31 24.90 -9.14
C VAL A 211 9.71 23.62 -8.54
N LEU A 212 9.00 22.79 -9.32
CA LEU A 212 8.44 21.50 -8.87
C LEU A 212 9.41 20.31 -8.89
N LYS A 213 10.71 20.55 -9.12
CA LYS A 213 11.77 19.56 -8.83
C LYS A 213 12.00 19.50 -7.31
N PHE A 214 11.18 18.73 -6.60
CA PHE A 214 11.47 17.92 -5.41
C PHE A 214 10.21 17.10 -5.05
#